data_AF-A0A952U220-F1
#
_entry.id   AF-A0A952U220-F1
#
_cell.length_a   1.000
_cell.length_b   1.000
_cell.length_c   1.000
_cell.angle_alpha   90.00
_cell.angle_beta   90.00
_cell.angle_gamma   90.00
#
_symmetry.space_group_name_H-M   'P 1'
#
loop_
_entity.id
_entity.type
_entity.pdbx_description
1 polymer ?
#
loop_
_entity_poly.entity_id
_entity_poly.type
_entity_poly.pdbx_seq_one_letter_code
_entity_poly.pdbx_strand_id
1 'polypeptide(L)'
;MTLDHLRERGLNSDIERVLLGSLVQMKSKWWVSTLLAASTVFATQASPAAAADRTTHTSAGPAAPVGLADGPGVWMNIWSYPVNDVDAYCLKLHNSGVRNLFVQTSRSNTESIRQPEVLSALIDGCHHYKIRVIAWSFLELANPEADAQKLVDAARFRTKTGQSFDAIAPNMEKDLNPAKVERISKALRAELGSSYPMIAVVFSPLNKATQVANIPWKMLDKYYDVIAPMNYWNSKYAKLEAYSYTRDTIKKVRELCGRQDVEIHIIGDGMKTHAPEIKDFMKACHDTAVTSASLYPFHQMTEEQFQCLTQYHEYFPVNSRYRLAAFRELIKSGAMPRPVLDPAKAMPRGEFYHILAHKLTGRNDMQEAEAVRLLMDYGLVPDQHKQAFASKPRYVGEDMEHREAYALVANLIEAKGRAQKAGVKLDGQKPVNLLRAHKRGDWFSLPAMAEPASPPTKQVLTYMDAAHIILSAEHDFR
;
A
#
# COMPACT_ATOMS: atom_id res chain seq x y z
N MET A 1 32.38 -19.61 -36.39
CA MET A 1 31.62 -18.39 -36.78
C MET A 1 32.55 -17.21 -36.54
N THR A 2 32.98 -16.58 -37.63
CA THR A 2 34.17 -15.73 -37.76
C THR A 2 33.94 -14.29 -37.32
N LEU A 3 35.05 -13.61 -36.96
CA LEU A 3 35.18 -12.27 -36.38
C LEU A 3 34.65 -11.09 -37.22
N ASP A 4 33.92 -11.32 -38.31
CA ASP A 4 33.48 -10.31 -39.28
C ASP A 4 32.07 -9.76 -39.06
N HIS A 5 31.49 -9.93 -37.87
CA HIS A 5 30.15 -9.40 -37.54
C HIS A 5 30.11 -8.36 -36.41
N LEU A 6 31.27 -7.90 -35.95
CA LEU A 6 31.39 -6.89 -34.89
C LEU A 6 31.85 -5.51 -35.40
N ARG A 7 31.87 -5.28 -36.72
CA ARG A 7 32.35 -4.03 -37.33
C ARG A 7 31.27 -3.07 -37.85
N GLU A 8 29.99 -3.35 -37.61
CA GLU A 8 28.86 -2.57 -38.16
C GLU A 8 28.06 -1.71 -37.17
N ARG A 9 28.56 -1.44 -35.96
CA ARG A 9 27.94 -0.44 -35.08
C ARG A 9 28.97 0.51 -34.53
N GLY A 10 29.13 1.64 -35.24
CA GLY A 10 30.05 2.72 -34.90
C GLY A 10 29.87 3.21 -33.45
N LEU A 11 30.79 2.75 -32.60
CA LEU A 11 31.02 3.28 -31.27
C LEU A 11 32.45 3.84 -31.27
N ASN A 12 32.49 5.17 -31.17
CA ASN A 12 33.71 5.94 -31.05
C ASN A 12 34.42 5.59 -29.74
N SER A 13 35.74 5.52 -29.86
CA SER A 13 36.77 5.36 -28.83
C SER A 13 36.59 6.28 -27.63
N ASP A 14 36.66 5.74 -26.41
CA ASP A 14 37.27 6.41 -25.23
C ASP A 14 37.35 5.58 -23.93
N ILE A 15 37.43 4.24 -24.00
CA ILE A 15 37.69 3.41 -22.81
C ILE A 15 38.68 2.28 -23.14
N GLU A 16 39.86 2.65 -23.62
CA GLU A 16 41.02 1.73 -23.76
C GLU A 16 42.27 2.23 -23.02
N ARG A 17 42.13 3.26 -22.17
CA ARG A 17 43.24 3.79 -21.35
C ARG A 17 42.81 4.06 -19.92
N VAL A 18 42.44 3.04 -19.16
CA VAL A 18 42.69 2.88 -17.71
C VAL A 18 42.39 1.39 -17.43
N LEU A 19 43.31 0.70 -16.73
CA LEU A 19 43.29 -0.75 -16.37
C LEU A 19 44.12 -1.71 -17.25
N LEU A 20 45.19 -1.22 -17.88
CA LEU A 20 46.42 -1.98 -18.03
C LEU A 20 47.40 -1.49 -16.97
N GLY A 21 47.36 -2.11 -15.79
CA GLY A 21 48.24 -1.79 -14.68
C GLY A 21 48.06 -2.77 -13.53
N SER A 22 49.08 -3.61 -13.34
CA SER A 22 49.35 -4.40 -12.12
C SER A 22 48.72 -5.78 -12.03
N LEU A 23 49.25 -6.70 -12.85
CA LEU A 23 49.48 -8.09 -12.46
C LEU A 23 50.90 -8.19 -11.86
N VAL A 24 51.06 -9.09 -10.87
CA VAL A 24 52.28 -9.65 -10.26
C VAL A 24 52.46 -9.30 -8.77
N GLN A 25 51.97 -10.19 -7.90
CA GLN A 25 52.87 -10.95 -7.02
C GLN A 25 52.20 -12.18 -6.39
N MET A 26 53.02 -13.18 -6.16
CA MET A 26 52.74 -14.62 -6.07
C MET A 26 52.86 -15.13 -4.62
N LYS A 27 52.08 -16.19 -4.33
CA LYS A 27 52.42 -17.40 -3.54
C LYS A 27 52.40 -17.40 -1.99
N SER A 28 51.50 -18.28 -1.52
CA SER A 28 51.70 -19.43 -0.59
C SER A 28 51.90 -19.19 0.91
N LYS A 29 51.07 -19.83 1.75
CA LYS A 29 51.36 -21.12 2.43
C LYS A 29 50.24 -21.51 3.42
N TRP A 30 49.97 -22.81 3.46
CA TRP A 30 49.17 -23.55 4.44
C TRP A 30 49.68 -23.43 5.87
N TRP A 31 48.80 -23.43 6.88
CA TRP A 31 48.99 -24.12 8.17
C TRP A 31 47.65 -24.64 8.71
N VAL A 32 47.67 -25.91 9.15
CA VAL A 32 46.63 -26.65 9.88
C VAL A 32 46.81 -26.37 11.37
N SER A 33 45.74 -26.27 12.15
CA SER A 33 45.73 -26.70 13.56
C SER A 33 44.32 -27.00 14.05
N THR A 34 44.11 -28.30 14.29
CA THR A 34 43.05 -28.95 15.05
C THR A 34 43.13 -28.60 16.53
N LEU A 35 42.00 -28.42 17.21
CA LEU A 35 41.91 -28.62 18.66
C LEU A 35 40.54 -29.21 19.03
N LEU A 36 40.60 -30.43 19.58
CA LEU A 36 39.56 -31.15 20.31
C LEU A 36 39.33 -30.51 21.68
N ALA A 37 38.08 -30.60 22.16
CA ALA A 37 37.64 -30.92 23.54
C ALA A 37 36.25 -30.28 23.77
N ALA A 38 35.28 -30.87 24.44
CA ALA A 38 35.09 -32.19 25.03
C ALA A 38 33.57 -32.38 25.20
N SER A 39 33.12 -33.63 25.06
CA SER A 39 31.76 -34.04 25.33
C SER A 39 31.51 -34.16 26.84
N THR A 40 30.40 -33.61 27.34
CA THR A 40 29.81 -34.02 28.62
C THR A 40 28.45 -34.64 28.35
N VAL A 41 28.42 -35.96 28.50
CA VAL A 41 27.24 -36.81 28.51
C VAL A 41 26.63 -36.71 29.91
N PHE A 42 25.41 -36.19 30.03
CA PHE A 42 24.53 -36.50 31.15
C PHE A 42 23.45 -37.45 30.66
N ALA A 43 23.61 -38.72 31.05
CA ALA A 43 22.57 -39.72 30.97
C ALA A 43 21.63 -39.51 32.17
N THR A 44 20.38 -39.15 31.91
CA THR A 44 19.28 -39.27 32.86
C THR A 44 18.23 -40.22 32.33
N GLN A 45 17.81 -41.10 33.23
CA GLN A 45 17.03 -42.31 33.02
C GLN A 45 15.67 -42.04 32.38
N ALA A 46 15.32 -42.87 31.39
CA ALA A 46 13.95 -43.02 30.93
C ALA A 46 13.24 -44.11 31.75
N SER A 47 12.06 -43.80 32.25
CA SER A 47 11.00 -44.79 32.49
C SER A 47 9.66 -44.23 31.99
N PRO A 48 8.78 -45.10 31.47
CA PRO A 48 7.76 -44.71 30.51
C PRO A 48 6.46 -44.34 31.22
N ALA A 49 5.86 -43.21 30.86
CA ALA A 49 4.50 -42.91 31.24
C ALA A 49 3.77 -42.14 30.13
N ALA A 50 2.62 -42.71 29.77
CA ALA A 50 1.50 -42.11 29.05
C ALA A 50 1.75 -41.67 27.60
N ALA A 51 1.26 -42.51 26.69
CA ALA A 51 0.82 -42.12 25.37
C ALA A 51 -0.18 -40.96 25.50
N ALA A 52 0.26 -39.76 25.14
CA ALA A 52 -0.61 -38.64 24.82
C ALA A 52 -0.38 -38.30 23.35
N ASP A 53 -1.50 -38.33 22.63
CA ASP A 53 -1.69 -38.06 21.22
C ASP A 53 -0.85 -36.87 20.75
N ARG A 54 0.20 -37.15 19.97
CA ARG A 54 1.10 -36.13 19.45
C ARG A 54 0.50 -35.63 18.13
N THR A 55 -0.58 -34.85 18.23
CA THR A 55 -1.02 -33.98 17.14
C THR A 55 0.14 -33.06 16.80
N THR A 56 0.77 -33.31 15.67
CA THR A 56 1.78 -32.42 15.08
C THR A 56 1.09 -31.11 14.72
N HIS A 57 1.06 -30.17 15.68
CA HIS A 57 0.90 -28.77 15.37
C HIS A 57 2.17 -28.32 14.65
N THR A 58 2.15 -28.43 13.32
CA THR A 58 3.02 -27.61 12.48
C THR A 58 2.65 -26.17 12.81
N SER A 59 3.44 -25.50 13.66
CA SER A 59 3.33 -24.06 13.80
C SER A 59 3.73 -23.47 12.46
N ALA A 60 2.72 -23.15 11.64
CA ALA A 60 2.91 -22.17 10.59
C ALA A 60 3.44 -20.92 11.31
N GLY A 61 4.69 -20.56 11.04
CA GLY A 61 5.22 -19.27 11.45
C GLY A 61 4.25 -18.16 10.99
N PRO A 62 4.27 -16.97 11.62
CA PRO A 62 3.42 -15.87 11.17
C PRO A 62 3.59 -15.71 9.66
N ALA A 63 2.49 -15.87 8.92
CA ALA A 63 2.52 -15.81 7.46
C ALA A 63 3.23 -14.51 7.06
N ALA A 64 4.25 -14.61 6.20
CA ALA A 64 4.91 -13.44 5.65
C ALA A 64 3.82 -12.50 5.12
N PRO A 65 3.78 -11.22 5.51
CA PRO A 65 2.62 -10.41 5.15
C PRO A 65 2.57 -10.28 3.63
N VAL A 66 1.40 -10.39 3.02
CA VAL A 66 1.26 -10.58 1.58
C VAL A 66 0.79 -9.28 0.94
N GLY A 67 1.22 -8.99 -0.29
CA GLY A 67 0.79 -7.82 -1.05
C GLY A 67 1.75 -6.64 -0.98
N LEU A 68 1.25 -5.45 -1.29
CA LEU A 68 2.02 -4.23 -1.21
C LEU A 68 2.10 -3.71 0.24
N ALA A 69 3.24 -3.13 0.59
CA ALA A 69 3.43 -2.37 1.82
C ALA A 69 3.06 -0.90 1.62
N ASP A 70 2.70 -0.22 2.70
CA ASP A 70 2.60 1.24 2.68
C ASP A 70 4.00 1.82 2.53
N GLY A 71 4.18 2.71 1.56
CA GLY A 71 5.48 3.29 1.23
C GLY A 71 5.76 3.28 -0.28
N PRO A 72 6.81 3.99 -0.70
CA PRO A 72 7.14 4.15 -2.10
C PRO A 72 7.61 2.85 -2.73
N GLY A 73 7.26 2.69 -4.01
CA GLY A 73 7.74 1.59 -4.85
C GLY A 73 8.80 2.01 -5.86
N VAL A 74 9.70 1.07 -6.18
CA VAL A 74 10.67 1.19 -7.29
C VAL A 74 10.62 -0.06 -8.17
N TRP A 75 11.03 0.08 -9.42
CA TRP A 75 10.91 -0.98 -10.43
C TRP A 75 12.26 -1.35 -11.02
N MET A 76 12.47 -2.66 -11.17
CA MET A 76 13.70 -3.25 -11.66
C MET A 76 13.42 -4.15 -12.86
N ASN A 77 14.11 -3.88 -13.97
CA ASN A 77 14.06 -4.71 -15.16
C ASN A 77 14.87 -5.99 -14.98
N ILE A 78 14.52 -7.01 -15.75
CA ILE A 78 15.08 -8.36 -15.71
C ILE A 78 16.57 -8.43 -16.05
N TRP A 79 17.11 -7.36 -16.64
CA TRP A 79 18.50 -7.19 -17.03
C TRP A 79 19.30 -6.32 -16.06
N SER A 80 18.68 -5.87 -14.97
CA SER A 80 19.23 -4.85 -14.07
C SER A 80 19.35 -5.34 -12.62
N TYR A 81 19.36 -6.66 -12.41
CA TYR A 81 19.53 -7.22 -11.07
C TYR A 81 20.92 -6.88 -10.52
N PRO A 82 21.04 -6.55 -9.22
CA PRO A 82 22.34 -6.30 -8.60
C PRO A 82 23.13 -7.61 -8.51
N VAL A 83 24.28 -7.68 -9.20
CA VAL A 83 25.10 -8.91 -9.24
C VAL A 83 26.27 -8.91 -8.27
N ASN A 84 26.73 -7.75 -7.82
CA ASN A 84 27.94 -7.64 -6.99
C ASN A 84 27.61 -7.63 -5.48
N ASP A 85 26.69 -6.75 -5.06
CA ASP A 85 26.36 -6.56 -3.66
C ASP A 85 24.84 -6.32 -3.51
N VAL A 86 24.12 -7.42 -3.36
CA VAL A 86 22.65 -7.41 -3.20
C VAL A 86 22.25 -6.81 -1.87
N ASP A 87 23.01 -7.09 -0.80
CA ASP A 87 22.69 -6.62 0.55
C ASP A 87 22.82 -5.10 0.65
N ALA A 88 23.94 -4.54 0.16
CA ALA A 88 24.11 -3.09 0.13
C ALA A 88 23.07 -2.39 -0.75
N TYR A 89 22.65 -3.01 -1.86
CA TYR A 89 21.56 -2.49 -2.67
C TYR A 89 20.24 -2.43 -1.89
N CYS A 90 19.86 -3.52 -1.21
CA CYS A 90 18.65 -3.59 -0.39
C CYS A 90 18.70 -2.61 0.80
N LEU A 91 19.85 -2.49 1.47
CA LEU A 91 20.09 -1.51 2.53
C LEU A 91 19.91 -0.08 2.01
N LYS A 92 20.45 0.24 0.82
CA LYS A 92 20.26 1.55 0.20
C LYS A 92 18.78 1.84 -0.02
N LEU A 93 18.03 0.90 -0.62
CA LEU A 93 16.59 1.06 -0.82
C LEU A 93 15.87 1.33 0.51
N HIS A 94 16.19 0.55 1.55
CA HIS A 94 15.58 0.68 2.87
C HIS A 94 15.83 2.06 3.49
N ASN A 95 17.09 2.51 3.47
CA ASN A 95 17.52 3.80 4.01
C ASN A 95 16.89 4.98 3.26
N SER A 96 16.59 4.82 1.98
CA SER A 96 15.84 5.80 1.20
C SER A 96 14.31 5.67 1.35
N GLY A 97 13.83 4.87 2.29
CA GLY A 97 12.41 4.74 2.60
C GLY A 97 11.60 3.86 1.66
N VAL A 98 12.23 3.18 0.70
CA VAL A 98 11.54 2.26 -0.22
C VAL A 98 10.94 1.09 0.56
N ARG A 99 9.72 0.71 0.20
CA ARG A 99 8.98 -0.41 0.84
C ARG A 99 8.48 -1.44 -0.15
N ASN A 100 8.47 -1.13 -1.45
CA ASN A 100 8.03 -2.04 -2.49
C ASN A 100 9.05 -2.08 -3.63
N LEU A 101 9.52 -3.26 -4.00
CA LEU A 101 10.37 -3.49 -5.15
C LEU A 101 9.61 -4.36 -6.16
N PHE A 102 9.29 -3.78 -7.32
CA PHE A 102 8.71 -4.50 -8.45
C PHE A 102 9.83 -5.05 -9.31
N VAL A 103 9.96 -6.38 -9.37
CA VAL A 103 11.05 -7.05 -10.07
C VAL A 103 10.48 -7.75 -11.29
N GLN A 104 10.98 -7.39 -12.47
CA GLN A 104 10.61 -8.10 -13.70
C GLN A 104 11.21 -9.50 -13.68
N THR A 105 10.39 -10.54 -13.57
CA THR A 105 10.85 -11.94 -13.52
C THR A 105 10.94 -12.58 -14.89
N SER A 106 10.10 -12.10 -15.83
CA SER A 106 9.96 -12.65 -17.17
C SER A 106 9.34 -11.66 -18.16
N ARG A 107 9.36 -12.05 -19.43
CA ARG A 107 8.51 -11.55 -20.51
C ARG A 107 7.86 -12.75 -21.20
N SER A 108 6.85 -12.53 -22.03
CA SER A 108 6.21 -13.62 -22.81
C SER A 108 7.21 -14.49 -23.58
N ASN A 109 8.33 -13.92 -24.05
CA ASN A 109 9.34 -14.62 -24.84
C ASN A 109 10.58 -15.10 -24.06
N THR A 110 10.56 -15.08 -22.72
CA THR A 110 11.64 -15.61 -21.87
C THR A 110 11.17 -16.81 -21.07
N GLU A 111 12.06 -17.49 -20.35
CA GLU A 111 11.65 -18.38 -19.23
C GLU A 111 10.90 -17.61 -18.13
N SER A 112 10.18 -18.33 -17.27
CA SER A 112 9.33 -17.74 -16.22
C SER A 112 10.11 -17.00 -15.13
N ILE A 113 11.34 -17.47 -14.85
CA ILE A 113 12.26 -16.87 -13.87
C ILE A 113 13.65 -16.75 -14.49
N ARG A 114 14.09 -15.52 -14.73
CA ARG A 114 15.47 -15.24 -15.15
C ARG A 114 16.37 -15.05 -13.93
N GLN A 115 17.61 -15.55 -14.04
CA GLN A 115 18.67 -15.39 -13.04
C GLN A 115 18.21 -15.79 -11.61
N PRO A 116 17.71 -17.03 -11.42
CA PRO A 116 17.05 -17.46 -10.18
C PRO A 116 17.95 -17.33 -8.95
N GLU A 117 19.27 -17.47 -9.07
CA GLU A 117 20.21 -17.34 -7.96
C GLU A 117 20.32 -15.91 -7.46
N VAL A 118 20.46 -14.95 -8.38
CA VAL A 118 20.52 -13.51 -8.04
C VAL A 118 19.17 -13.05 -7.51
N LEU A 119 18.08 -13.49 -8.13
CA LEU A 119 16.72 -13.20 -7.68
C LEU A 119 16.43 -13.76 -6.29
N SER A 120 16.92 -14.98 -6.00
CA SER A 120 16.80 -15.58 -4.66
C SER A 120 17.47 -14.70 -3.61
N ALA A 121 18.71 -14.27 -3.86
CA ALA A 121 19.43 -13.39 -2.94
C ALA A 121 18.74 -12.03 -2.78
N LEU A 122 18.18 -11.49 -3.86
CA LEU A 122 17.45 -10.21 -3.86
C LEU A 122 16.20 -10.28 -2.99
N ILE A 123 15.40 -11.33 -3.13
CA ILE A 123 14.20 -11.53 -2.29
C ILE A 123 14.60 -11.65 -0.82
N ASP A 124 15.60 -12.49 -0.51
CA ASP A 124 16.08 -12.68 0.86
C ASP A 124 16.56 -11.35 1.47
N GLY A 125 17.37 -10.57 0.73
CA GLY A 125 17.88 -9.27 1.17
C GLY A 125 16.78 -8.22 1.34
N CYS A 126 15.83 -8.11 0.41
CA CYS A 126 14.69 -7.20 0.55
C CYS A 126 13.84 -7.54 1.78
N HIS A 127 13.56 -8.82 2.02
CA HIS A 127 12.77 -9.27 3.17
C HIS A 127 13.50 -9.05 4.50
N HIS A 128 14.82 -9.20 4.53
CA HIS A 128 15.65 -8.82 5.68
C HIS A 128 15.39 -7.35 6.07
N TYR A 129 15.35 -6.46 5.08
CA TYR A 129 15.08 -5.02 5.26
C TYR A 129 13.60 -4.61 5.18
N LYS A 130 12.66 -5.56 5.31
CA LYS A 130 11.20 -5.32 5.31
C LYS A 130 10.68 -4.61 4.05
N ILE A 131 11.31 -4.86 2.90
CA ILE A 131 10.87 -4.42 1.58
C ILE A 131 10.07 -5.56 0.94
N ARG A 132 8.88 -5.26 0.43
CA ARG A 132 8.07 -6.20 -0.35
C ARG A 132 8.67 -6.40 -1.72
N VAL A 133 8.65 -7.63 -2.21
CA VAL A 133 9.10 -7.97 -3.57
C VAL A 133 7.93 -8.48 -4.38
N ILE A 134 7.63 -7.78 -5.46
CA ILE A 134 6.49 -8.03 -6.33
C ILE A 134 7.00 -8.57 -7.66
N ALA A 135 6.56 -9.76 -8.04
CA ALA A 135 6.91 -10.37 -9.32
C ALA A 135 6.13 -9.70 -10.45
N TRP A 136 6.82 -8.89 -11.25
CA TRP A 136 6.27 -8.25 -12.44
C TRP A 136 6.65 -9.07 -13.69
N SER A 137 5.72 -9.22 -14.64
CA SER A 137 6.03 -9.78 -15.96
C SER A 137 5.36 -8.98 -17.06
N PHE A 138 6.09 -8.73 -18.16
CA PHE A 138 5.53 -8.09 -19.36
C PHE A 138 4.83 -9.13 -20.23
N LEU A 139 3.54 -8.96 -20.41
CA LEU A 139 2.67 -9.91 -21.08
C LEU A 139 2.21 -9.37 -22.44
N GLU A 140 2.45 -10.13 -23.48
CA GLU A 140 1.96 -9.83 -24.82
C GLU A 140 0.51 -10.26 -25.01
N LEU A 141 0.00 -11.21 -24.20
CA LEU A 141 -1.33 -11.80 -24.28
C LEU A 141 -1.63 -12.48 -25.64
N ALA A 142 -0.57 -12.90 -26.35
CA ALA A 142 -0.69 -13.76 -27.52
C ALA A 142 -1.20 -15.15 -27.14
N ASN A 143 -0.71 -15.69 -26.00
CA ASN A 143 -1.17 -16.92 -25.36
C ASN A 143 -1.41 -16.63 -23.86
N PRO A 144 -2.64 -16.25 -23.46
CA PRO A 144 -2.95 -15.87 -22.09
C PRO A 144 -2.62 -16.94 -21.04
N GLU A 145 -2.77 -18.22 -21.37
CA GLU A 145 -2.47 -19.35 -20.49
C GLU A 145 -0.97 -19.51 -20.26
N ALA A 146 -0.16 -19.39 -21.31
CA ALA A 146 1.31 -19.43 -21.18
C ALA A 146 1.84 -18.22 -20.40
N ASP A 147 1.26 -17.04 -20.62
CA ASP A 147 1.57 -15.83 -19.85
C ASP A 147 1.14 -15.98 -18.38
N ALA A 148 -0.02 -16.60 -18.11
CA ALA A 148 -0.48 -16.92 -16.75
C ALA A 148 0.52 -17.85 -16.03
N GLN A 149 0.96 -18.92 -16.70
CA GLN A 149 1.88 -19.90 -16.12
C GLN A 149 3.18 -19.25 -15.62
N LYS A 150 3.72 -18.25 -16.34
CA LYS A 150 4.94 -17.54 -15.91
C LYS A 150 4.77 -16.84 -14.56
N LEU A 151 3.61 -16.22 -14.34
CA LEU A 151 3.30 -15.53 -13.08
C LEU A 151 2.96 -16.53 -11.98
N VAL A 152 2.35 -17.67 -12.31
CA VAL A 152 2.14 -18.77 -11.36
C VAL A 152 3.46 -19.34 -10.89
N ASP A 153 4.40 -19.58 -11.81
CA ASP A 153 5.76 -20.03 -11.50
C ASP A 153 6.47 -19.00 -10.61
N ALA A 154 6.32 -17.70 -10.90
CA ALA A 154 6.87 -16.65 -10.05
C ALA A 154 6.25 -16.65 -8.65
N ALA A 155 4.94 -16.75 -8.51
CA ALA A 155 4.28 -16.83 -7.20
C ALA A 155 4.69 -18.07 -6.39
N ARG A 156 5.01 -19.18 -7.07
CA ARG A 156 5.47 -20.44 -6.48
C ARG A 156 6.98 -20.50 -6.28
N PHE A 157 7.74 -19.56 -6.82
CA PHE A 157 9.19 -19.47 -6.64
C PHE A 157 9.53 -19.38 -5.15
N ARG A 158 10.57 -20.11 -4.74
CA ARG A 158 11.10 -20.09 -3.38
C ARG A 158 12.59 -19.83 -3.41
N THR A 159 13.04 -18.94 -2.54
CA THR A 159 14.46 -18.70 -2.30
C THR A 159 15.08 -19.89 -1.57
N LYS A 160 16.41 -19.91 -1.50
CA LYS A 160 17.14 -20.92 -0.71
C LYS A 160 16.76 -20.91 0.77
N THR A 161 16.32 -19.77 1.30
CA THR A 161 15.86 -19.64 2.70
C THR A 161 14.35 -19.85 2.86
N GLY A 162 13.64 -20.16 1.77
CA GLY A 162 12.20 -20.42 1.77
C GLY A 162 11.31 -19.19 1.62
N GLN A 163 11.89 -17.99 1.40
CA GLN A 163 11.11 -16.79 1.09
C GLN A 163 10.45 -16.89 -0.29
N SER A 164 9.47 -16.03 -0.56
CA SER A 164 8.75 -15.95 -1.84
C SER A 164 8.42 -14.51 -2.21
N PHE A 165 7.92 -14.29 -3.42
CA PHE A 165 7.31 -13.01 -3.75
C PHE A 165 6.06 -12.74 -2.90
N ASP A 166 5.85 -11.47 -2.59
CA ASP A 166 4.71 -10.97 -1.81
C ASP A 166 3.47 -10.75 -2.70
N ALA A 167 3.63 -10.59 -4.01
CA ALA A 167 2.52 -10.39 -4.96
C ALA A 167 2.98 -10.67 -6.40
N ILE A 168 2.01 -10.75 -7.32
CA ILE A 168 2.27 -10.70 -8.76
C ILE A 168 1.68 -9.44 -9.39
N ALA A 169 2.36 -8.95 -10.43
CA ALA A 169 1.98 -7.80 -11.21
C ALA A 169 2.01 -8.13 -12.71
N PRO A 170 0.96 -8.76 -13.29
CA PRO A 170 0.82 -8.87 -14.74
C PRO A 170 0.79 -7.48 -15.38
N ASN A 171 1.72 -7.24 -16.29
CA ASN A 171 1.74 -6.03 -17.10
C ASN A 171 1.19 -6.28 -18.48
N MET A 172 0.05 -5.65 -18.74
CA MET A 172 -0.78 -5.84 -19.91
C MET A 172 -0.70 -4.57 -20.76
N GLU A 173 0.07 -4.62 -21.86
CA GLU A 173 0.31 -3.46 -22.72
C GLU A 173 -0.06 -3.67 -24.19
N LYS A 174 0.01 -4.92 -24.69
CA LYS A 174 -0.18 -5.21 -26.12
C LYS A 174 -1.63 -5.55 -26.45
N ASP A 175 -2.04 -6.81 -26.28
CA ASP A 175 -3.37 -7.27 -26.69
C ASP A 175 -4.36 -7.17 -25.53
N LEU A 176 -4.99 -6.01 -25.42
CA LEU A 176 -5.95 -5.68 -24.37
C LEU A 176 -7.38 -6.11 -24.71
N ASN A 177 -7.56 -7.10 -25.60
CA ASN A 177 -8.87 -7.67 -25.87
C ASN A 177 -9.51 -8.18 -24.55
N PRO A 178 -10.74 -7.76 -24.20
CA PRO A 178 -11.36 -8.13 -22.93
C PRO A 178 -11.44 -9.63 -22.66
N ALA A 179 -11.65 -10.46 -23.69
CA ALA A 179 -11.75 -11.91 -23.53
C ALA A 179 -10.38 -12.54 -23.19
N LYS A 180 -9.29 -11.99 -23.72
CA LYS A 180 -7.92 -12.44 -23.41
C LYS A 180 -7.50 -12.02 -22.01
N VAL A 181 -7.78 -10.78 -21.64
CA VAL A 181 -7.54 -10.28 -20.29
C VAL A 181 -8.36 -11.10 -19.28
N GLU A 182 -9.62 -11.40 -19.55
CA GLU A 182 -10.43 -12.21 -18.62
C GLU A 182 -9.86 -13.63 -18.46
N ARG A 183 -9.42 -14.23 -19.56
CA ARG A 183 -8.86 -15.59 -19.59
C ARG A 183 -7.59 -15.69 -18.74
N ILE A 184 -6.64 -14.76 -18.87
CA ILE A 184 -5.46 -14.75 -17.99
C ILE A 184 -5.86 -14.51 -16.53
N SER A 185 -6.77 -13.57 -16.25
CA SER A 185 -7.20 -13.29 -14.87
C SER A 185 -7.84 -14.51 -14.21
N LYS A 186 -8.69 -15.26 -14.93
CA LYS A 186 -9.28 -16.51 -14.46
C LYS A 186 -8.23 -17.59 -14.24
N ALA A 187 -7.28 -17.75 -15.16
CA ALA A 187 -6.21 -18.74 -15.02
C ALA A 187 -5.37 -18.46 -13.76
N LEU A 188 -4.97 -17.20 -13.53
CA LEU A 188 -4.25 -16.80 -12.34
C LEU A 188 -5.04 -17.06 -11.05
N ARG A 189 -6.33 -16.70 -11.02
CA ARG A 189 -7.18 -16.95 -9.85
C ARG A 189 -7.46 -18.43 -9.60
N ALA A 190 -7.53 -19.25 -10.64
CA ALA A 190 -7.67 -20.70 -10.50
C ALA A 190 -6.41 -21.32 -9.85
N GLU A 191 -5.23 -20.87 -10.23
CA GLU A 191 -3.95 -21.44 -9.77
C GLU A 191 -3.45 -20.88 -8.43
N LEU A 192 -3.78 -19.61 -8.12
CA LEU A 192 -3.28 -18.90 -6.95
C LEU A 192 -4.34 -18.66 -5.87
N GLY A 193 -5.61 -18.88 -6.20
CA GLY A 193 -6.75 -18.63 -5.32
C GLY A 193 -7.16 -17.16 -5.23
N SER A 194 -8.24 -16.92 -4.49
CA SER A 194 -8.83 -15.59 -4.34
C SER A 194 -8.07 -14.65 -3.40
N SER A 195 -7.15 -15.18 -2.60
CA SER A 195 -6.42 -14.40 -1.57
C SER A 195 -5.00 -14.02 -1.96
N TYR A 196 -4.44 -14.58 -3.03
CA TYR A 196 -3.10 -14.21 -3.47
C TYR A 196 -3.14 -12.80 -4.08
N PRO A 197 -2.30 -11.85 -3.63
CA PRO A 197 -2.34 -10.48 -4.11
C PRO A 197 -1.91 -10.33 -5.56
N MET A 198 -2.78 -9.70 -6.35
CA MET A 198 -2.59 -9.46 -7.77
C MET A 198 -2.76 -7.97 -8.11
N ILE A 199 -1.81 -7.44 -8.88
CA ILE A 199 -1.76 -6.02 -9.26
C ILE A 199 -1.87 -5.92 -10.79
N ALA A 200 -2.93 -5.30 -11.30
CA ALA A 200 -3.09 -5.09 -12.74
C ALA A 200 -2.27 -3.89 -13.21
N VAL A 201 -1.16 -4.12 -13.90
CA VAL A 201 -0.36 -3.05 -14.50
C VAL A 201 -0.87 -2.79 -15.91
N VAL A 202 -1.33 -1.56 -16.15
CA VAL A 202 -2.00 -1.15 -17.39
C VAL A 202 -1.62 0.27 -17.77
N PHE A 203 -1.89 0.69 -19.00
CA PHE A 203 -1.74 2.10 -19.37
C PHE A 203 -2.69 3.01 -18.59
N SER A 204 -2.27 4.26 -18.37
CA SER A 204 -3.23 5.30 -17.98
C SER A 204 -4.40 5.34 -18.97
N PRO A 205 -5.66 5.45 -18.51
CA PRO A 205 -6.82 5.62 -19.38
C PRO A 205 -6.78 6.90 -20.22
N LEU A 206 -5.89 7.84 -19.90
CA LEU A 206 -5.68 9.07 -20.66
C LEU A 206 -4.63 8.92 -21.79
N ASN A 207 -3.96 7.77 -21.85
CA ASN A 207 -3.03 7.47 -22.93
C ASN A 207 -3.79 7.28 -24.25
N LYS A 208 -3.27 7.89 -25.33
CA LYS A 208 -3.92 7.94 -26.65
C LYS A 208 -3.71 6.69 -27.53
N ALA A 209 -2.96 5.69 -27.06
CA ALA A 209 -2.76 4.46 -27.83
C ALA A 209 -4.09 3.71 -28.02
N THR A 210 -4.33 3.17 -29.22
CA THR A 210 -5.64 2.62 -29.59
C THR A 210 -6.06 1.44 -28.73
N GLN A 211 -5.12 0.60 -28.27
CA GLN A 211 -5.44 -0.53 -27.40
C GLN A 211 -5.95 -0.12 -26.01
N VAL A 212 -5.67 1.11 -25.54
CA VAL A 212 -6.08 1.60 -24.21
C VAL A 212 -7.61 1.64 -24.08
N ALA A 213 -8.30 1.93 -25.19
CA ALA A 213 -9.77 1.92 -25.24
C ALA A 213 -10.38 0.54 -24.95
N ASN A 214 -9.61 -0.54 -25.11
CA ASN A 214 -10.07 -1.90 -24.88
C ASN A 214 -9.86 -2.38 -23.44
N ILE A 215 -9.19 -1.60 -22.58
CA ILE A 215 -8.93 -2.01 -21.19
C ILE A 215 -10.26 -2.25 -20.45
N PRO A 216 -10.50 -3.47 -19.95
CA PRO A 216 -11.77 -3.83 -19.33
C PRO A 216 -11.78 -3.50 -17.83
N TRP A 217 -11.80 -2.20 -17.48
CA TRP A 217 -11.61 -1.68 -16.12
C TRP A 217 -12.43 -2.37 -15.02
N LYS A 218 -13.75 -2.56 -15.23
CA LYS A 218 -14.62 -3.24 -14.26
C LYS A 218 -14.22 -4.70 -14.02
N MET A 219 -13.71 -5.36 -15.06
CA MET A 219 -13.24 -6.74 -14.94
C MET A 219 -11.87 -6.79 -14.24
N LEU A 220 -11.02 -5.79 -14.44
CA LEU A 220 -9.78 -5.66 -13.66
C LEU A 220 -10.09 -5.50 -12.16
N ASP A 221 -11.00 -4.59 -11.78
CA ASP A 221 -11.42 -4.44 -10.37
C ASP A 221 -12.02 -5.71 -9.75
N LYS A 222 -12.61 -6.58 -10.59
CA LYS A 222 -13.17 -7.86 -10.14
C LYS A 222 -12.09 -8.89 -9.80
N TYR A 223 -11.02 -8.98 -10.59
CA TYR A 223 -10.02 -10.05 -10.46
C TYR A 223 -8.72 -9.60 -9.82
N TYR A 224 -8.45 -8.30 -9.72
CA TYR A 224 -7.20 -7.76 -9.18
C TYR A 224 -7.46 -6.94 -7.93
N ASP A 225 -6.56 -7.04 -6.96
CA ASP A 225 -6.67 -6.37 -5.68
C ASP A 225 -6.28 -4.89 -5.80
N VAL A 226 -5.37 -4.59 -6.74
CA VAL A 226 -4.83 -3.24 -6.98
C VAL A 226 -4.76 -2.97 -8.47
N ILE A 227 -5.18 -1.77 -8.88
CA ILE A 227 -5.00 -1.27 -10.25
C ILE A 227 -3.77 -0.35 -10.28
N ALA A 228 -2.82 -0.63 -11.17
CA ALA A 228 -1.57 0.10 -11.28
C ALA A 228 -1.39 0.77 -12.65
N PRO A 229 -2.03 1.93 -12.88
CA PRO A 229 -1.94 2.64 -14.15
C PRO A 229 -0.55 3.29 -14.33
N MET A 230 0.01 3.12 -15.53
CA MET A 230 1.24 3.76 -16.00
C MET A 230 0.98 5.22 -16.34
N ASN A 231 1.37 6.10 -15.41
CA ASN A 231 1.13 7.55 -15.43
C ASN A 231 2.41 8.30 -15.82
N TYR A 232 2.85 8.08 -17.06
CA TYR A 232 4.08 8.68 -17.59
C TYR A 232 3.79 10.03 -18.26
N TRP A 233 4.15 11.11 -17.57
CA TRP A 233 3.93 12.48 -18.05
C TRP A 233 5.02 12.97 -19.01
N ASN A 234 6.20 12.35 -19.04
CA ASN A 234 7.24 12.57 -20.04
C ASN A 234 7.13 11.53 -21.17
N SER A 235 5.92 11.31 -21.69
CA SER A 235 5.70 10.35 -22.75
C SER A 235 6.36 10.77 -24.07
N LYS A 236 6.68 9.80 -24.94
CA LYS A 236 7.22 10.08 -26.28
C LYS A 236 6.32 10.93 -27.18
N TYR A 237 5.05 11.09 -26.82
CA TYR A 237 4.03 11.78 -27.63
C TYR A 237 3.65 13.17 -27.10
N ALA A 238 3.84 13.41 -25.79
CA ALA A 238 3.52 14.67 -25.14
C ALA A 238 4.23 14.76 -23.79
N LYS A 239 4.70 15.97 -23.45
CA LYS A 239 5.02 16.36 -22.09
C LYS A 239 3.76 16.91 -21.43
N LEU A 240 3.40 16.35 -20.28
CA LEU A 240 2.18 16.69 -19.52
C LEU A 240 2.58 17.20 -18.15
N GLU A 241 1.71 17.99 -17.53
CA GLU A 241 1.90 18.46 -16.15
C GLU A 241 1.65 17.32 -15.16
N ALA A 242 2.64 17.02 -14.31
CA ALA A 242 2.62 15.85 -13.44
C ALA A 242 1.41 15.85 -12.50
N TYR A 243 1.07 16.98 -11.88
CA TYR A 243 -0.07 17.07 -10.95
C TYR A 243 -1.41 16.76 -11.63
N SER A 244 -1.75 17.50 -12.69
CA SER A 244 -3.07 17.40 -13.34
C SER A 244 -3.24 16.05 -14.03
N TYR A 245 -2.21 15.56 -14.72
CA TYR A 245 -2.27 14.26 -15.39
C TYR A 245 -2.47 13.11 -14.40
N THR A 246 -1.80 13.16 -13.24
CA THR A 246 -1.95 12.17 -12.17
C THR A 246 -3.35 12.20 -11.58
N ARG A 247 -3.82 13.38 -11.17
CA ARG A 247 -5.15 13.58 -10.61
C ARG A 247 -6.25 13.07 -11.56
N ASP A 248 -6.14 13.44 -12.83
CA ASP A 248 -7.16 13.11 -13.83
C ASP A 248 -7.10 11.62 -14.23
N THR A 249 -5.91 11.02 -14.25
CA THR A 249 -5.73 9.56 -14.39
C THR A 249 -6.47 8.82 -13.28
N ILE A 250 -6.25 9.19 -12.01
CA ILE A 250 -6.85 8.51 -10.85
C ILE A 250 -8.38 8.64 -10.87
N LYS A 251 -8.90 9.85 -11.13
CA LYS A 251 -10.35 10.07 -11.29
C LYS A 251 -10.94 9.22 -12.40
N LYS A 252 -10.26 9.13 -13.54
CA LYS A 252 -10.74 8.36 -14.69
C LYS A 252 -10.73 6.86 -14.43
N VAL A 253 -9.74 6.33 -13.70
CA VAL A 253 -9.73 4.91 -13.28
C VAL A 253 -10.95 4.60 -12.40
N ARG A 254 -11.22 5.42 -11.39
CA ARG A 254 -12.40 5.24 -10.51
C ARG A 254 -13.73 5.30 -11.29
N GLU A 255 -13.84 6.27 -12.20
CA GLU A 255 -14.99 6.39 -13.11
C GLU A 255 -15.19 5.11 -13.95
N LEU A 256 -14.14 4.60 -14.58
CA LEU A 256 -14.20 3.45 -15.47
C LEU A 256 -14.44 2.12 -14.73
N CYS A 257 -13.91 1.98 -13.51
CA CYS A 257 -14.25 0.87 -12.62
C CYS A 257 -15.68 0.99 -12.04
N GLY A 258 -16.25 2.20 -12.01
CA GLY A 258 -17.61 2.46 -11.53
C GLY A 258 -17.72 2.55 -10.00
N ARG A 259 -16.62 2.78 -9.28
CA ARG A 259 -16.59 2.95 -7.83
C ARG A 259 -15.45 3.87 -7.41
N GLN A 260 -15.64 4.66 -6.36
CA GLN A 260 -14.63 5.64 -5.91
C GLN A 260 -13.55 5.04 -5.00
N ASP A 261 -13.80 3.85 -4.44
CA ASP A 261 -12.94 3.17 -3.49
C ASP A 261 -12.09 2.05 -4.13
N VAL A 262 -11.79 2.16 -5.43
CA VAL A 262 -10.80 1.28 -6.09
C VAL A 262 -9.44 1.48 -5.43
N GLU A 263 -8.74 0.39 -5.13
CA GLU A 263 -7.36 0.49 -4.67
C GLU A 263 -6.44 0.74 -5.86
N ILE A 264 -5.67 1.83 -5.79
CA ILE A 264 -4.83 2.28 -6.90
C ILE A 264 -3.38 2.40 -6.40
N HIS A 265 -2.46 1.80 -7.17
CA HIS A 265 -1.03 2.04 -7.07
C HIS A 265 -0.55 2.81 -8.31
N ILE A 266 -0.42 4.13 -8.22
CA ILE A 266 -0.09 4.95 -9.39
C ILE A 266 1.40 4.85 -9.72
N ILE A 267 1.73 4.50 -10.97
CA ILE A 267 3.12 4.36 -11.43
C ILE A 267 3.51 5.66 -12.14
N GLY A 268 4.21 6.55 -11.45
CA GLY A 268 4.67 7.80 -12.02
C GLY A 268 5.92 7.65 -12.90
N ASP A 269 6.28 8.73 -13.58
CA ASP A 269 7.39 8.77 -14.53
C ASP A 269 8.74 8.96 -13.83
N GLY A 270 9.66 8.02 -14.05
CA GLY A 270 11.05 8.11 -13.59
C GLY A 270 12.01 8.70 -14.63
N MET A 271 11.64 8.70 -15.92
CA MET A 271 12.54 9.18 -16.99
C MET A 271 12.52 10.70 -17.06
N LYS A 272 13.71 11.31 -16.94
CA LYS A 272 13.90 12.78 -17.08
C LYS A 272 12.96 13.57 -16.16
N THR A 273 12.68 13.01 -15.00
CA THR A 273 11.81 13.57 -13.96
C THR A 273 12.69 14.08 -12.82
N HIS A 274 12.42 15.31 -12.37
CA HIS A 274 13.14 15.99 -11.30
C HIS A 274 12.23 16.27 -10.09
N ALA A 275 12.79 16.83 -9.03
CA ALA A 275 12.07 17.02 -7.76
C ALA A 275 10.73 17.78 -7.88
N PRO A 276 10.59 18.85 -8.69
CA PRO A 276 9.31 19.55 -8.83
C PRO A 276 8.20 18.65 -9.35
N GLU A 277 8.44 17.90 -10.42
CA GLU A 277 7.44 17.01 -11.00
C GLU A 277 7.07 15.85 -10.05
N ILE A 278 8.04 15.35 -9.26
CA ILE A 278 7.78 14.31 -8.26
C ILE A 278 6.91 14.85 -7.13
N LYS A 279 7.17 16.08 -6.66
CA LYS A 279 6.34 16.73 -5.63
C LYS A 279 4.92 16.95 -6.12
N ASP A 280 4.75 17.41 -7.36
CA ASP A 280 3.44 17.58 -8.00
C ASP A 280 2.70 16.25 -8.16
N PHE A 281 3.40 15.20 -8.56
CA PHE A 281 2.88 13.83 -8.60
C PHE A 281 2.42 13.35 -7.22
N MET A 282 3.25 13.47 -6.19
CA MET A 282 2.92 13.04 -4.82
C MET A 282 1.78 13.88 -4.24
N LYS A 283 1.73 15.18 -4.54
CA LYS A 283 0.61 16.04 -4.15
C LYS A 283 -0.70 15.60 -4.80
N ALA A 284 -0.70 15.25 -6.08
CA ALA A 284 -1.89 14.71 -6.73
C ALA A 284 -2.32 13.37 -6.11
N CYS A 285 -1.37 12.52 -5.71
CA CYS A 285 -1.65 11.28 -4.98
C CYS A 285 -2.36 11.55 -3.64
N HIS A 286 -1.86 12.53 -2.87
CA HIS A 286 -2.47 12.97 -1.62
C HIS A 286 -3.91 13.48 -1.85
N ASP A 287 -4.07 14.45 -2.75
CA ASP A 287 -5.34 15.13 -3.02
C ASP A 287 -6.41 14.19 -3.61
N THR A 288 -6.02 12.99 -4.06
CA THR A 288 -6.94 11.98 -4.62
C THR A 288 -7.03 10.71 -3.77
N ALA A 289 -6.42 10.66 -2.58
CA ALA A 289 -6.48 9.50 -1.68
C ALA A 289 -6.06 8.18 -2.36
N VAL A 290 -5.02 8.23 -3.20
CA VAL A 290 -4.42 7.01 -3.76
C VAL A 290 -3.68 6.27 -2.64
N THR A 291 -3.68 4.93 -2.61
CA THR A 291 -3.11 4.19 -1.47
C THR A 291 -1.60 4.02 -1.57
N SER A 292 -1.07 4.01 -2.80
CA SER A 292 0.36 3.94 -2.99
C SER A 292 0.85 4.48 -4.33
N ALA A 293 2.14 4.78 -4.40
CA ALA A 293 2.80 5.23 -5.61
C ALA A 293 4.19 4.62 -5.77
N SER A 294 4.62 4.55 -7.03
CA SER A 294 5.98 4.24 -7.43
C SER A 294 6.37 5.15 -8.57
N LEU A 295 7.63 5.06 -8.99
CA LEU A 295 8.09 5.72 -10.20
C LEU A 295 8.81 4.65 -11.07
N TYR A 296 8.71 4.76 -12.40
CA TYR A 296 9.30 3.84 -13.39
C TYR A 296 9.75 4.61 -14.65
N PRO A 297 10.84 4.22 -15.33
CA PRO A 297 11.78 3.14 -15.06
C PRO A 297 12.93 3.60 -14.18
N PHE A 298 13.50 2.68 -13.40
CA PHE A 298 14.57 3.01 -12.46
C PHE A 298 15.66 1.98 -12.33
N HIS A 299 16.16 1.50 -13.46
CA HIS A 299 17.40 0.74 -13.44
C HIS A 299 18.53 1.49 -12.70
N GLN A 300 18.52 2.84 -12.70
CA GLN A 300 19.42 3.69 -11.90
C GLN A 300 18.68 4.96 -11.41
N MET A 301 18.01 4.87 -10.26
CA MET A 301 17.35 6.04 -9.66
C MET A 301 18.38 7.07 -9.19
N THR A 302 18.14 8.35 -9.47
CA THR A 302 19.06 9.43 -9.06
C THR A 302 18.96 9.70 -7.56
N GLU A 303 19.99 10.32 -6.98
CA GLU A 303 19.94 10.71 -5.55
C GLU A 303 18.82 11.71 -5.27
N GLU A 304 18.56 12.63 -6.20
CA GLU A 304 17.43 13.57 -6.14
C GLU A 304 16.08 12.83 -6.06
N GLN A 305 15.91 11.78 -6.87
CA GLN A 305 14.71 10.94 -6.86
C GLN A 305 14.59 10.15 -5.54
N PHE A 306 15.69 9.59 -5.02
CA PHE A 306 15.71 8.96 -3.69
C PHE A 306 15.28 9.95 -2.60
N GLN A 307 15.81 11.18 -2.62
CA GLN A 307 15.46 12.22 -1.67
C GLN A 307 13.97 12.61 -1.74
N CYS A 308 13.36 12.59 -2.93
CA CYS A 308 11.93 12.84 -3.04
C CYS A 308 11.09 11.67 -2.48
N LEU A 309 11.55 10.42 -2.65
CA LEU A 309 10.84 9.27 -2.10
C LEU A 309 10.90 9.20 -0.56
N THR A 310 11.93 9.75 0.10
CA THR A 310 11.95 9.80 1.57
C THR A 310 10.83 10.69 2.12
N GLN A 311 10.36 11.68 1.34
CA GLN A 311 9.23 12.56 1.67
C GLN A 311 7.85 11.91 1.42
N TYR A 312 7.79 10.65 1.00
CA TYR A 312 6.52 9.95 0.72
C TYR A 312 5.50 10.06 1.86
N HIS A 313 5.96 9.99 3.12
CA HIS A 313 5.12 10.07 4.31
C HIS A 313 4.46 11.45 4.53
N GLU A 314 4.95 12.50 3.87
CA GLU A 314 4.34 13.84 3.89
C GLU A 314 3.06 13.89 3.04
N TYR A 315 2.96 13.03 2.03
CA TYR A 315 1.86 13.01 1.07
C TYR A 315 0.90 11.84 1.30
N PHE A 316 1.42 10.71 1.77
CA PHE A 316 0.63 9.51 2.02
C PHE A 316 0.37 9.37 3.51
N PRO A 317 -0.90 9.41 3.94
CA PRO A 317 -1.21 9.13 5.32
C PRO A 317 -0.74 7.73 5.73
N VAL A 318 -0.27 7.60 6.96
CA VAL A 318 0.10 6.30 7.53
C VAL A 318 -1.11 5.36 7.45
N ASN A 319 -0.86 4.09 7.10
CA ASN A 319 -1.85 3.04 6.98
C ASN A 319 -2.87 3.26 5.86
N SER A 320 -2.48 3.87 4.73
CA SER A 320 -3.39 4.25 3.63
C SER A 320 -4.31 3.10 3.16
N ARG A 321 -3.79 1.87 3.03
CA ARG A 321 -4.62 0.70 2.68
C ARG A 321 -5.64 0.34 3.75
N TYR A 322 -5.23 0.40 5.02
CA TYR A 322 -6.15 0.18 6.13
C TYR A 322 -7.26 1.24 6.14
N ARG A 323 -6.94 2.51 5.85
CA ARG A 323 -7.96 3.57 5.74
C ARG A 323 -8.97 3.27 4.63
N LEU A 324 -8.51 2.79 3.47
CA LEU A 324 -9.40 2.37 2.39
C LEU A 324 -10.26 1.15 2.76
N ALA A 325 -9.68 0.17 3.45
CA ALA A 325 -10.43 -0.99 3.96
C ALA A 325 -11.47 -0.57 5.01
N ALA A 326 -11.11 0.35 5.89
CA ALA A 326 -12.01 0.93 6.88
C ALA A 326 -13.18 1.68 6.21
N PHE A 327 -12.89 2.47 5.17
CA PHE A 327 -13.90 3.15 4.37
C PHE A 327 -14.89 2.16 3.73
N ARG A 328 -14.37 1.09 3.12
CA ARG A 328 -15.18 -0.01 2.55
C ARG A 328 -16.09 -0.68 3.59
N GLU A 329 -15.57 -0.93 4.80
CA GLU A 329 -16.35 -1.59 5.86
C GLU A 329 -17.49 -0.69 6.37
N LEU A 330 -17.27 0.62 6.48
CA LEU A 330 -18.34 1.55 6.86
C LEU A 330 -19.42 1.70 5.77
N ILE A 331 -19.06 1.60 4.49
CA ILE A 331 -20.06 1.50 3.41
C ILE A 331 -20.83 0.19 3.52
N LYS A 332 -20.12 -0.93 3.73
CA LYS A 332 -20.72 -2.27 3.79
C LYS A 332 -21.70 -2.42 4.97
N SER A 333 -21.38 -1.84 6.12
CA SER A 333 -22.26 -1.82 7.30
C SER A 333 -23.48 -0.91 7.14
N GLY A 334 -23.51 -0.05 6.11
CA GLY A 334 -24.57 0.94 5.91
C GLY A 334 -24.41 2.20 6.77
N ALA A 335 -23.29 2.32 7.50
CA ALA A 335 -22.96 3.50 8.31
C ALA A 335 -22.70 4.74 7.44
N MET A 336 -22.16 4.52 6.24
CA MET A 336 -22.01 5.53 5.20
C MET A 336 -22.82 5.16 3.95
N PRO A 337 -23.42 6.15 3.26
CA PRO A 337 -24.11 5.88 2.00
C PRO A 337 -23.16 5.34 0.93
N ARG A 338 -23.70 4.54 0.00
CA ARG A 338 -22.98 3.88 -1.12
C ARG A 338 -22.21 4.89 -2.03
N PRO A 339 -21.22 4.43 -2.84
CA PRO A 339 -19.96 5.11 -3.11
C PRO A 339 -19.97 6.10 -4.29
N VAL A 340 -20.89 7.07 -4.30
CA VAL A 340 -20.69 8.28 -5.14
C VAL A 340 -19.71 9.26 -4.47
N LEU A 341 -19.38 9.02 -3.19
CA LEU A 341 -18.49 9.86 -2.41
C LEU A 341 -17.03 9.63 -2.79
N ASP A 342 -16.36 10.71 -3.19
CA ASP A 342 -14.91 10.73 -3.35
C ASP A 342 -14.25 10.57 -1.97
N PRO A 343 -13.47 9.51 -1.72
CA PRO A 343 -12.87 9.24 -0.41
C PRO A 343 -11.90 10.33 0.05
N ALA A 344 -11.37 11.14 -0.88
CA ALA A 344 -10.50 12.28 -0.57
C ALA A 344 -11.27 13.54 -0.16
N LYS A 345 -12.59 13.58 -0.34
CA LYS A 345 -13.39 14.77 -0.06
C LYS A 345 -13.46 15.04 1.44
N ALA A 346 -13.47 16.33 1.79
CA ALA A 346 -13.80 16.81 3.12
C ALA A 346 -15.17 16.26 3.57
N MET A 347 -15.23 15.76 4.80
CA MET A 347 -16.44 15.24 5.42
C MET A 347 -17.16 16.37 6.18
N PRO A 348 -18.45 16.63 5.90
CA PRO A 348 -19.26 17.54 6.70
C PRO A 348 -19.46 17.02 8.13
N ARG A 349 -19.57 17.92 9.11
CA ARG A 349 -19.83 17.55 10.51
C ARG A 349 -21.07 16.69 10.70
N GLY A 350 -22.17 17.04 10.02
CA GLY A 350 -23.44 16.34 10.09
C GLY A 350 -23.31 14.86 9.72
N GLU A 351 -22.56 14.57 8.65
CA GLU A 351 -22.30 13.20 8.21
C GLU A 351 -21.46 12.42 9.22
N PHE A 352 -20.41 13.04 9.80
CA PHE A 352 -19.62 12.40 10.85
C PHE A 352 -20.47 12.04 12.08
N TYR A 353 -21.33 12.96 12.52
CA TYR A 353 -22.27 12.71 13.61
C TYR A 353 -23.25 11.59 13.28
N HIS A 354 -23.76 11.54 12.06
CA HIS A 354 -24.63 10.47 11.61
C HIS A 354 -23.94 9.10 11.70
N ILE A 355 -22.69 8.99 11.24
CA ILE A 355 -21.91 7.73 11.33
C ILE A 355 -21.73 7.31 12.80
N LEU A 356 -21.38 8.24 13.69
CA LEU A 356 -21.21 7.94 15.12
C LEU A 356 -22.53 7.49 15.77
N ALA A 357 -23.63 8.18 15.48
CA ALA A 357 -24.95 7.81 15.99
C ALA A 357 -25.38 6.42 15.51
N HIS A 358 -25.12 6.11 14.24
CA HIS A 358 -25.31 4.76 13.69
C HIS A 358 -24.44 3.73 14.43
N LYS A 359 -23.14 3.98 14.61
CA LYS A 359 -22.25 3.03 15.33
C LYS A 359 -22.66 2.83 16.79
N LEU A 360 -23.24 3.85 17.41
CA LEU A 360 -23.71 3.78 18.78
C LEU A 360 -25.00 2.97 18.94
N THR A 361 -25.95 3.18 18.03
CA THR A 361 -27.33 2.67 18.17
C THR A 361 -27.66 1.47 17.27
N GLY A 362 -26.90 1.28 16.20
CA GLY A 362 -27.21 0.35 15.10
C GLY A 362 -28.34 0.80 14.18
N ARG A 363 -28.88 2.01 14.34
CA ARG A 363 -29.96 2.57 13.51
C ARG A 363 -29.41 3.19 12.23
N ASN A 364 -30.12 2.99 11.11
CA ASN A 364 -29.75 3.52 9.78
C ASN A 364 -30.79 4.51 9.26
N ASP A 365 -31.88 4.70 9.99
CA ASP A 365 -33.04 5.50 9.62
C ASP A 365 -32.99 6.94 10.17
N MET A 366 -31.99 7.26 11.00
CA MET A 366 -31.87 8.55 11.63
C MET A 366 -31.54 9.66 10.62
N GLN A 367 -32.26 10.77 10.72
CA GLN A 367 -31.89 11.99 10.00
C GLN A 367 -30.65 12.63 10.66
N GLU A 368 -29.86 13.39 9.91
CA GLU A 368 -28.65 14.06 10.44
C GLU A 368 -28.96 14.90 11.69
N ALA A 369 -30.05 15.68 11.67
CA ALA A 369 -30.46 16.50 12.81
C ALA A 369 -30.86 15.67 14.05
N GLU A 370 -31.43 14.47 13.85
CA GLU A 370 -31.75 13.54 14.94
C GLU A 370 -30.45 12.95 15.51
N ALA A 371 -29.52 12.55 14.65
CA ALA A 371 -28.20 12.06 15.06
C ALA A 371 -27.44 13.10 15.90
N VAL A 372 -27.40 14.36 15.45
CA VAL A 372 -26.74 15.43 16.22
C VAL A 372 -27.39 15.61 17.60
N ARG A 373 -28.73 15.69 17.65
CA ARG A 373 -29.46 15.85 18.92
C ARG A 373 -29.19 14.68 19.88
N LEU A 374 -29.21 13.45 19.37
CA LEU A 374 -28.90 12.27 20.16
C LEU A 374 -27.51 12.34 20.78
N LEU A 375 -26.49 12.71 20.00
CA LEU A 375 -25.13 12.86 20.51
C LEU A 375 -25.01 14.02 21.52
N MET A 376 -25.80 15.09 21.35
CA MET A 376 -25.87 16.19 22.33
C MET A 376 -26.51 15.75 23.65
N ASP A 377 -27.57 14.94 23.59
CA ASP A 377 -28.31 14.41 24.75
C ASP A 377 -27.43 13.43 25.55
N TYR A 378 -26.61 12.64 24.85
CA TYR A 378 -25.57 11.81 25.48
C TYR A 378 -24.34 12.61 25.96
N GLY A 379 -24.32 13.93 25.76
CA GLY A 379 -23.26 14.80 26.22
C GLY A 379 -21.94 14.64 25.48
N LEU A 380 -21.96 14.05 24.28
CA LEU A 380 -20.77 13.77 23.47
C LEU A 380 -20.25 15.02 22.74
N VAL A 381 -21.18 15.88 22.33
CA VAL A 381 -20.89 17.14 21.66
C VAL A 381 -20.52 18.21 22.70
N PRO A 382 -19.34 18.86 22.62
CA PRO A 382 -18.95 19.92 23.56
C PRO A 382 -19.88 21.15 23.49
N ASP A 383 -20.01 21.89 24.59
CA ASP A 383 -21.00 22.99 24.71
C ASP A 383 -20.80 24.11 23.68
N GLN A 384 -19.55 24.40 23.30
CA GLN A 384 -19.23 25.37 22.24
C GLN A 384 -19.88 24.99 20.90
N HIS A 385 -19.95 23.69 20.60
CA HIS A 385 -20.57 23.16 19.38
C HIS A 385 -22.09 23.10 19.51
N LYS A 386 -22.63 22.91 20.74
CA LYS A 386 -24.07 23.02 21.02
C LYS A 386 -24.58 24.43 20.72
N GLN A 387 -23.86 25.44 21.18
CA GLN A 387 -24.19 26.84 20.91
C GLN A 387 -24.07 27.17 19.41
N ALA A 388 -23.02 26.68 18.74
CA ALA A 388 -22.84 26.85 17.31
C ALA A 388 -23.99 26.21 16.51
N PHE A 389 -24.41 24.99 16.84
CA PHE A 389 -25.55 24.34 16.20
C PHE A 389 -26.86 25.14 16.35
N ALA A 390 -27.10 25.72 17.53
CA ALA A 390 -28.30 26.53 17.78
C ALA A 390 -28.27 27.90 17.08
N SER A 391 -27.09 28.48 16.87
CA SER A 391 -26.92 29.86 16.39
C SER A 391 -26.44 29.99 14.94
N LYS A 392 -25.91 28.92 14.34
CA LYS A 392 -25.35 28.93 12.98
C LYS A 392 -26.07 27.92 12.08
N PRO A 393 -26.94 28.38 11.16
CA PRO A 393 -27.73 27.50 10.30
C PRO A 393 -26.93 26.52 9.42
N ARG A 394 -25.64 26.78 9.17
CA ARG A 394 -24.77 25.96 8.31
C ARG A 394 -23.76 25.09 9.05
N TYR A 395 -23.74 25.10 10.40
CA TYR A 395 -22.70 24.43 11.18
C TYR A 395 -22.51 22.94 10.85
N VAL A 396 -23.62 22.20 10.62
CA VAL A 396 -23.56 20.78 10.25
C VAL A 396 -23.04 20.53 8.84
N GLY A 397 -23.20 21.50 7.93
CA GLY A 397 -22.71 21.42 6.56
C GLY A 397 -21.27 21.91 6.39
N GLU A 398 -20.66 22.47 7.43
CA GLU A 398 -19.25 22.86 7.43
C GLU A 398 -18.34 21.62 7.57
N ASP A 399 -17.13 21.74 7.05
CA ASP A 399 -16.12 20.69 7.10
C ASP A 399 -15.71 20.35 8.54
N MET A 400 -15.63 19.05 8.82
CA MET A 400 -15.17 18.52 10.08
C MET A 400 -13.66 18.66 10.21
N GLU A 401 -13.16 19.01 11.40
CA GLU A 401 -11.72 19.07 11.69
C GLU A 401 -11.26 17.78 12.38
N HIS A 402 -10.02 17.35 12.12
CA HIS A 402 -9.45 16.14 12.75
C HIS A 402 -9.55 16.17 14.29
N ARG A 403 -9.19 17.29 14.91
CA ARG A 403 -9.20 17.44 16.38
C ARG A 403 -10.61 17.29 16.96
N GLU A 404 -11.61 17.82 16.26
CA GLU A 404 -13.01 17.70 16.66
C GLU A 404 -13.49 16.26 16.58
N ALA A 405 -13.12 15.54 15.51
CA ALA A 405 -13.45 14.13 15.30
C ALA A 405 -12.87 13.22 16.40
N TYR A 406 -11.59 13.38 16.73
CA TYR A 406 -10.96 12.63 17.80
C TYR A 406 -11.60 12.89 19.16
N ALA A 407 -11.90 14.15 19.49
CA ALA A 407 -12.55 14.50 20.75
C ALA A 407 -13.93 13.83 20.90
N LEU A 408 -14.73 13.80 19.82
CA LEU A 408 -16.04 13.14 19.83
C LEU A 408 -15.92 11.63 20.01
N VAL A 409 -14.99 10.99 19.31
CA VAL A 409 -14.78 9.54 19.42
C VAL A 409 -14.27 9.16 20.82
N ALA A 410 -13.37 9.95 21.40
CA ALA A 410 -12.94 9.76 22.79
C ALA A 410 -14.11 9.90 23.77
N ASN A 411 -14.92 10.96 23.64
CA ASN A 411 -16.12 11.14 24.46
C ASN A 411 -17.10 9.98 24.33
N LEU A 412 -17.22 9.41 23.12
CA LEU A 412 -18.09 8.26 22.84
C LEU A 412 -17.62 7.00 23.57
N ILE A 413 -16.31 6.69 23.51
CA ILE A 413 -15.71 5.56 24.24
C ILE A 413 -15.97 5.72 25.74
N GLU A 414 -15.74 6.91 26.30
CA GLU A 414 -15.98 7.19 27.71
C GLU A 414 -17.46 7.08 28.10
N ALA A 415 -18.37 7.59 27.27
CA ALA A 415 -19.81 7.48 27.49
C ALA A 415 -20.27 6.02 27.47
N LYS A 416 -19.75 5.20 26.55
CA LYS A 416 -20.05 3.77 26.50
C LYS A 416 -19.57 3.04 27.75
N GLY A 417 -18.34 3.32 28.19
CA GLY A 417 -17.81 2.76 29.43
C GLY A 417 -18.65 3.14 30.66
N ARG A 418 -19.19 4.37 30.72
CA ARG A 418 -20.13 4.80 31.77
C ARG A 418 -21.46 4.08 31.68
N ALA A 419 -22.04 3.96 30.48
CA ALA A 419 -23.31 3.29 30.26
C ALA A 419 -23.24 1.80 30.65
N GLN A 420 -22.15 1.12 30.27
CA GLN A 420 -21.89 -0.27 30.65
C GLN A 420 -21.81 -0.44 32.16
N LYS A 421 -21.07 0.43 32.87
CA LYS A 421 -21.00 0.43 34.34
C LYS A 421 -22.36 0.69 35.00
N ALA A 422 -23.20 1.49 34.37
CA ALA A 422 -24.55 1.80 34.84
C ALA A 422 -25.61 0.76 34.43
N GLY A 423 -25.26 -0.25 33.63
CA GLY A 423 -26.22 -1.23 33.09
C GLY A 423 -27.21 -0.64 32.08
N VAL A 424 -26.88 0.49 31.47
CA VAL A 424 -27.75 1.21 30.53
C VAL A 424 -27.30 0.97 29.09
N LYS A 425 -28.26 0.74 28.19
CA LYS A 425 -28.01 0.64 26.74
C LYS A 425 -28.15 2.02 26.09
N LEU A 426 -27.26 2.33 25.15
CA LEU A 426 -27.29 3.54 24.33
C LEU A 426 -27.99 3.26 22.99
N ASP A 427 -29.22 2.75 23.05
CA ASP A 427 -29.99 2.32 21.87
C ASP A 427 -30.71 3.45 21.13
N GLY A 428 -30.65 4.68 21.67
CA GLY A 428 -31.26 5.86 21.07
C GLY A 428 -32.76 6.01 21.35
N GLN A 429 -33.36 5.14 22.17
CA GLN A 429 -34.79 5.21 22.49
C GLN A 429 -35.10 6.09 23.70
N LYS A 430 -34.14 6.30 24.61
CA LYS A 430 -34.31 7.17 25.79
C LYS A 430 -33.07 8.04 26.00
N PRO A 431 -33.24 9.35 26.31
CA PRO A 431 -32.12 10.18 26.73
C PRO A 431 -31.54 9.63 28.03
N VAL A 432 -30.27 9.21 27.98
CA VAL A 432 -29.55 8.74 29.15
C VAL A 432 -28.70 9.89 29.65
N ASN A 433 -29.05 10.45 30.80
CA ASN A 433 -28.24 11.47 31.43
C ASN A 433 -27.03 10.82 32.11
N LEU A 434 -26.00 10.50 31.33
CA LEU A 434 -24.71 10.04 31.84
C LEU A 434 -24.03 11.24 32.51
N LEU A 435 -24.15 11.37 33.83
CA LEU A 435 -23.49 12.42 34.63
C LEU A 435 -22.09 12.70 34.07
N ARG A 436 -21.86 13.95 33.64
CA ARG A 436 -20.57 14.38 33.04
C ARG A 436 -19.44 14.06 34.02
N ALA A 437 -18.38 13.47 33.52
CA ALA A 437 -17.13 13.44 34.27
C ALA A 437 -16.68 14.89 34.52
N HIS A 438 -16.26 15.19 35.75
CA HIS A 438 -15.45 16.38 36.00
C HIS A 438 -14.22 16.33 35.09
N LYS A 439 -13.91 17.45 34.42
CA LYS A 439 -12.72 17.65 33.57
C LYS A 439 -11.52 16.93 34.18
N ARG A 440 -11.17 15.74 33.67
CA ARG A 440 -9.82 15.20 33.80
C ARG A 440 -9.06 15.74 32.60
N GLY A 441 -7.95 16.42 32.87
CA GLY A 441 -7.12 17.08 31.87
C GLY A 441 -6.69 16.14 30.76
N ASP A 442 -6.49 16.72 29.58
CA ASP A 442 -6.05 16.10 28.33
C ASP A 442 -5.32 14.76 28.50
N TRP A 443 -6.06 13.66 28.32
CA TRP A 443 -5.51 12.29 28.30
C TRP A 443 -4.76 11.96 26.99
N PHE A 444 -4.62 12.94 26.09
CA PHE A 444 -3.68 12.93 24.98
C PHE A 444 -2.69 14.07 25.16
N SER A 445 -1.79 13.95 26.12
CA SER A 445 -0.50 14.63 26.01
C SER A 445 0.20 14.04 24.79
N LEU A 446 0.11 14.76 23.67
CA LEU A 446 1.09 14.64 22.59
C LEU A 446 2.49 14.66 23.23
N PRO A 447 3.45 13.85 22.75
CA PRO A 447 4.83 13.95 23.24
C PRO A 447 5.27 15.41 23.14
N ALA A 448 5.77 15.95 24.25
CA ALA A 448 6.13 17.35 24.39
C ALA A 448 7.03 17.79 23.24
N MET A 449 6.47 18.56 22.30
CA MET A 449 7.21 19.22 21.23
C MET A 449 7.61 20.61 21.73
N ALA A 450 8.92 20.87 21.67
CA ALA A 450 9.52 22.15 21.99
C ALA A 450 9.14 23.24 20.97
N GLU A 451 9.09 24.48 21.49
CA GLU A 451 8.97 25.78 20.82
C GLU A 451 7.65 26.16 20.13
N PRO A 452 7.29 27.48 20.12
CA PRO A 452 5.98 27.95 19.70
C PRO A 452 5.87 27.92 18.17
N ALA A 453 5.39 26.81 17.64
CA ALA A 453 5.00 26.69 16.24
C ALA A 453 3.83 27.65 15.94
N SER A 454 3.81 28.16 14.70
CA SER A 454 2.68 28.85 14.10
C SER A 454 1.35 28.14 14.41
N PRO A 455 0.22 28.86 14.54
CA PRO A 455 -1.06 28.25 14.90
C PRO A 455 -1.32 27.04 13.98
N PRO A 456 -1.64 25.86 14.54
CA PRO A 456 -1.76 24.64 13.76
C PRO A 456 -2.77 24.87 12.64
N THR A 457 -2.35 24.66 11.39
CA THR A 457 -3.23 24.71 10.24
C THR A 457 -4.39 23.76 10.47
N LYS A 458 -5.63 24.27 10.36
CA LYS A 458 -6.85 23.47 10.49
C LYS A 458 -6.83 22.34 9.47
N GLN A 459 -6.61 21.11 9.94
CA GLN A 459 -6.61 19.94 9.08
C GLN A 459 -8.02 19.41 8.94
N VAL A 460 -8.59 19.61 7.75
CA VAL A 460 -9.92 19.11 7.37
C VAL A 460 -9.91 17.58 7.35
N LEU A 461 -10.95 16.97 7.90
CA LEU A 461 -11.16 15.52 7.96
C LEU A 461 -11.73 15.04 6.62
N THR A 462 -11.07 14.08 5.98
CA THR A 462 -11.64 13.40 4.79
C THR A 462 -12.48 12.19 5.18
N TYR A 463 -13.24 11.63 4.23
CA TYR A 463 -13.96 10.37 4.46
C TYR A 463 -13.05 9.19 4.83
N MET A 464 -11.85 9.09 4.23
CA MET A 464 -10.88 8.06 4.63
C MET A 464 -10.39 8.25 6.07
N ASP A 465 -10.13 9.49 6.47
CA ASP A 465 -9.67 9.80 7.82
C ASP A 465 -10.75 9.49 8.85
N ALA A 466 -11.98 9.89 8.58
CA ALA A 466 -13.14 9.57 9.41
C ALA A 466 -13.29 8.07 9.60
N ALA A 467 -13.21 7.30 8.51
CA ALA A 467 -13.34 5.85 8.57
C ALA A 467 -12.24 5.20 9.42
N HIS A 468 -11.01 5.67 9.25
CA HIS A 468 -9.87 5.24 10.04
C HIS A 468 -10.10 5.52 11.54
N ILE A 469 -10.44 6.75 11.91
CA ILE A 469 -10.64 7.14 13.31
C ILE A 469 -11.73 6.28 13.97
N ILE A 470 -12.85 6.08 13.28
CA ILE A 470 -14.01 5.34 13.82
C ILE A 470 -13.70 3.86 13.99
N LEU A 471 -13.05 3.21 13.02
CA LEU A 471 -12.79 1.77 13.11
C LEU A 471 -11.57 1.43 13.96
N SER A 472 -10.57 2.32 14.05
CA SER A 472 -9.48 2.14 15.02
C SER A 472 -9.98 2.17 16.48
N ALA A 473 -11.06 2.90 16.75
CA ALA A 473 -11.73 2.89 18.05
C ALA A 473 -12.62 1.65 18.29
N GLU A 474 -12.78 0.76 17.30
CA GLU A 474 -13.74 -0.34 17.40
C GLU A 474 -13.34 -1.43 18.39
N HIS A 475 -12.04 -1.64 18.59
CA HIS A 475 -11.58 -2.51 19.68
C HIS A 475 -12.06 -1.99 21.04
N ASP A 476 -12.06 -0.67 21.23
CA ASP A 476 -12.54 -0.03 22.46
C ASP A 476 -14.08 0.11 22.50
N PHE A 477 -14.75 -0.20 21.40
CA PHE A 477 -16.19 -0.36 21.35
C PHE A 477 -16.66 -1.77 21.71
N ARG A 478 -15.81 -2.81 21.70
CA ARG A 478 -16.22 -4.18 22.08
C ARG A 478 -16.01 -4.41 23.57
#